data_AF-A0A2R6EQ22-F1
#
_entry.id   AF-A0A2R6EQ22-F1
#
_cell.length_a   1.000
_cell.length_b   1.000
_cell.length_c   1.000
_cell.angle_alpha   90.00
_cell.angle_beta   90.00
_cell.angle_gamma   90.00
#
_symmetry.space_group_name_H-M   'P 1'
#
loop_
_entity.id
_entity.type
_entity.pdbx_description
1 polymer ?
#
loop_
_entity_poly.entity_id
_entity_poly.type
_entity_poly.pdbx_seq_one_letter_code
_entity_poly.pdbx_strand_id
1 'polypeptide(L)'
;MRTAVIVCLLVLAGCNAPTGGANETPAETATAAPVPSDSTLAPGVTEAGVVDPERLAAAHRAAIENTSYTLIANRTERYENGTVRSGLRIRVELAADRGYHARAATAGPDGPVFLGTPPASAVFWSNGSVYVRRLTKDDSTIYNGFRPREGGAGTWKYWVATVPFGGGQADPTSFYTGVFRSVAVDTVERGTDGDTVVYRLRGSGLREASFTGEFADVRNVSLRATVTERGLVRSLRLRFTGTADAEPVRVEWRVRYRDVSATTIERPGWFERAVQSS
;
A
#
# COMPACT_ATOMS: atom_id res chain seq x y z
N MET A 1 -44.94 44.60 28.06
CA MET A 1 -44.63 45.87 28.73
C MET A 1 -43.59 45.61 29.83
N ARG A 2 -42.40 46.19 29.71
CA ARG A 2 -41.57 46.83 30.77
C ARG A 2 -40.09 46.84 30.38
N THR A 3 -39.67 48.00 29.90
CA THR A 3 -38.29 48.48 29.84
C THR A 3 -37.89 49.01 31.23
N ALA A 4 -36.67 48.74 31.70
CA ALA A 4 -35.86 49.58 32.61
C ALA A 4 -34.48 48.88 32.77
N VAL A 5 -33.28 49.39 32.43
CA VAL A 5 -32.60 50.71 32.62
C VAL A 5 -31.78 50.77 33.93
N ILE A 6 -30.45 50.75 33.73
CA ILE A 6 -29.34 51.48 34.41
C ILE A 6 -28.96 51.08 35.86
N VAL A 7 -27.64 50.99 36.14
CA VAL A 7 -26.86 51.92 37.01
C VAL A 7 -25.41 51.42 37.14
N CYS A 8 -24.48 52.28 36.70
CA CYS A 8 -23.07 52.28 37.05
C CYS A 8 -22.86 52.64 38.52
N LEU A 9 -21.89 52.04 39.20
CA LEU A 9 -21.26 52.61 40.39
C LEU A 9 -19.74 52.42 40.35
N LEU A 10 -19.06 53.54 40.14
CA LEU A 10 -17.65 53.81 40.38
C LEU A 10 -17.41 53.92 41.89
N VAL A 11 -16.30 53.37 42.39
CA VAL A 11 -15.63 53.89 43.60
C VAL A 11 -14.11 53.89 43.38
N LEU A 12 -13.50 55.01 43.75
CA LEU A 12 -12.12 55.43 43.57
C LEU A 12 -11.18 55.04 44.72
N ALA A 13 -9.87 55.25 44.48
CA ALA A 13 -8.72 55.44 45.40
C ALA A 13 -8.10 54.15 45.97
N GLY A 14 -6.78 53.96 46.11
CA GLY A 14 -5.52 54.71 45.90
C GLY A 14 -4.38 53.68 46.13
N CYS A 15 -3.12 53.83 45.71
CA CYS A 15 -2.10 54.74 46.26
C CYS A 15 -0.79 54.70 45.44
N ASN A 16 -0.21 55.90 45.27
CA ASN A 16 1.19 56.34 45.21
C ASN A 16 2.37 55.43 44.79
N ALA A 17 3.21 56.04 43.95
CA ALA A 17 4.52 55.61 43.44
C ALA A 17 5.63 55.54 44.51
N PRO A 18 6.78 54.92 44.17
CA PRO A 18 7.96 55.75 43.94
C PRO A 18 8.78 55.39 42.67
N THR A 19 9.56 56.38 42.27
CA THR A 19 10.49 56.47 41.13
C THR A 19 11.68 55.53 41.20
N GLY A 20 12.04 54.92 40.06
CA GLY A 20 13.33 54.26 39.84
C GLY A 20 13.51 53.93 38.37
N GLY A 21 14.28 54.75 37.65
CA GLY A 21 14.59 54.54 36.24
C GLY A 21 15.63 53.45 36.06
N ALA A 22 15.34 52.50 35.16
CA ALA A 22 16.32 51.81 34.35
C ALA A 22 15.63 51.34 33.07
N ASN A 23 16.31 51.56 31.96
CA ASN A 23 15.87 51.36 30.61
C ASN A 23 15.84 49.85 30.29
N GLU A 24 14.68 49.21 30.39
CA GLU A 24 14.47 47.84 29.91
C GLU A 24 13.38 47.85 28.85
N THR A 25 13.81 47.73 27.58
CA THR A 25 12.96 47.43 26.44
C THR A 25 12.07 46.24 26.78
N PRO A 26 10.73 46.30 26.59
CA PRO A 26 9.89 45.14 26.78
C PRO A 26 10.37 44.01 25.86
N ALA A 27 10.83 42.91 26.45
CA ALA A 27 11.03 41.69 25.70
C ALA A 27 9.67 41.28 25.12
N GLU A 28 9.54 41.30 23.79
CA GLU A 28 8.39 40.73 23.08
C GLU A 28 8.19 39.31 23.60
N THR A 29 7.18 39.12 24.43
CA THR A 29 6.70 37.80 24.78
C THR A 29 5.99 37.29 23.54
N ALA A 30 6.73 36.55 22.71
CA ALA A 30 6.16 35.82 21.60
C ALA A 30 5.04 34.94 22.13
N THR A 31 3.80 35.31 21.84
CA THR A 31 2.65 34.44 22.07
C THR A 31 2.87 33.22 21.19
N ALA A 32 3.06 32.06 21.81
CA ALA A 32 3.15 30.80 21.07
C ALA A 32 1.92 30.70 20.17
N ALA A 33 2.14 30.64 18.85
CA ALA A 33 1.07 30.38 17.91
C ALA A 33 0.40 29.05 18.30
N PRO A 34 -0.93 28.92 18.17
CA PRO A 34 -1.60 27.65 18.40
C PRO A 34 -0.93 26.57 17.54
N VAL A 35 -0.31 25.58 18.19
CA VAL A 35 0.21 24.40 17.50
C VAL A 35 -1.01 23.68 16.93
N PRO A 36 -1.12 23.44 15.61
CA PRO A 36 -2.27 22.73 15.06
C PRO A 36 -2.35 21.37 15.72
N SER A 37 -3.36 21.17 16.58
CA SER A 37 -3.60 19.92 17.31
C SER A 37 -4.58 19.02 16.56
N ASP A 38 -4.63 19.17 15.23
CA ASP A 38 -5.45 18.33 14.35
C ASP A 38 -4.53 17.54 13.44
N SER A 39 -3.68 16.67 13.99
CA SER A 39 -3.05 15.65 13.15
C SER A 39 -4.09 14.59 12.81
N THR A 40 -4.95 14.87 11.85
CA THR A 40 -5.83 13.85 11.28
C THR A 40 -4.95 12.74 10.72
N LEU A 41 -4.95 11.59 11.38
CA LEU A 41 -4.29 10.38 10.90
C LEU A 41 -4.94 9.91 9.59
N ALA A 42 -4.28 8.99 8.88
CA ALA A 42 -4.85 8.42 7.67
C ALA A 42 -6.23 7.79 7.91
N PRO A 43 -7.12 7.74 6.90
CA PRO A 43 -8.44 7.13 7.04
C PRO A 43 -8.37 5.71 7.63
N GLY A 44 -9.14 5.47 8.69
CA GLY A 44 -9.17 4.19 9.41
C GLY A 44 -8.03 3.95 10.41
N VAL A 45 -7.10 4.90 10.54
CA VAL A 45 -5.95 4.84 11.46
C VAL A 45 -6.17 5.77 12.66
N THR A 46 -5.83 5.27 13.84
CA THR A 46 -5.75 6.01 15.10
C THR A 46 -4.37 5.80 15.74
N GLU A 47 -4.07 6.48 16.84
CA GLU A 47 -2.83 6.21 17.61
C GLU A 47 -2.77 4.76 18.10
N ALA A 48 -3.94 4.14 18.33
CA ALA A 48 -4.07 2.74 18.74
C ALA A 48 -3.90 1.73 17.58
N GLY A 49 -3.63 2.18 16.35
CA GLY A 49 -3.48 1.33 15.17
C GLY A 49 -4.62 1.50 14.15
N VAL A 50 -4.83 0.48 13.32
CA VAL A 50 -5.93 0.46 12.33
C VAL A 50 -7.19 -0.06 13.01
N VAL A 51 -8.17 0.83 13.18
CA VAL A 51 -9.45 0.53 13.86
C VAL A 51 -10.60 0.31 12.87
N ASP A 52 -10.44 0.78 11.64
CA ASP A 52 -11.41 0.61 10.55
C ASP A 52 -10.64 0.22 9.27
N PRO A 53 -10.32 -1.09 9.11
CA PRO A 53 -9.60 -1.63 7.97
C PRO A 53 -10.30 -1.36 6.63
N GLU A 54 -11.64 -1.38 6.61
CA GLU A 54 -12.47 -1.14 5.44
C GLU A 54 -12.31 0.29 4.93
N ARG A 55 -12.35 1.27 5.84
CA ARG A 55 -12.12 2.68 5.51
C ARG A 55 -10.71 2.92 4.99
N LEU A 56 -9.70 2.27 5.58
CA LEU A 56 -8.33 2.34 5.05
C LEU A 56 -8.23 1.74 3.65
N ALA A 57 -8.83 0.58 3.42
CA ALA A 57 -8.83 -0.10 2.12
C ALA A 57 -9.59 0.70 1.05
N ALA A 58 -10.72 1.32 1.40
CA ALA A 58 -11.48 2.20 0.53
C ALA A 58 -10.69 3.47 0.18
N ALA A 59 -9.98 4.06 1.15
CA ALA A 59 -9.11 5.21 0.92
C ALA A 59 -7.91 4.85 0.03
N HIS A 60 -7.31 3.66 0.22
CA HIS A 60 -6.29 3.13 -0.67
C HIS A 60 -6.79 3.04 -2.11
N ARG A 61 -7.96 2.41 -2.32
CA ARG A 61 -8.59 2.28 -3.64
C ARG A 61 -8.78 3.65 -4.29
N ALA A 62 -9.37 4.61 -3.57
CA ALA A 62 -9.61 5.96 -4.06
C ALA A 62 -8.29 6.69 -4.42
N ALA A 63 -7.22 6.48 -3.66
CA ALA A 63 -5.94 7.13 -3.90
C ALA A 63 -5.22 6.63 -5.17
N ILE A 64 -5.57 5.45 -5.69
CA ILE A 64 -4.99 4.88 -6.92
C ILE A 64 -6.01 4.76 -8.07
N GLU A 65 -7.26 5.13 -7.82
CA GLU A 65 -8.31 5.15 -8.82
C GLU A 65 -7.99 6.22 -9.88
N ASN A 66 -8.12 5.84 -11.14
CA ASN A 66 -7.86 6.70 -12.32
C ASN A 66 -6.51 7.44 -12.36
N THR A 67 -5.49 6.93 -11.67
CA THR A 67 -4.10 7.44 -11.77
C THR A 67 -3.16 6.39 -12.36
N SER A 68 -2.04 6.86 -12.92
CA SER A 68 -0.89 6.02 -13.23
C SER A 68 -0.12 5.66 -11.96
N TYR A 69 0.54 4.51 -11.94
CA TYR A 69 1.43 4.08 -10.86
C TYR A 69 2.27 2.86 -11.26
N THR A 70 3.36 2.64 -10.53
CA THR A 70 4.15 1.43 -10.59
C THR A 70 3.86 0.56 -9.37
N LEU A 71 3.32 -0.63 -9.59
CA LEU A 71 3.10 -1.66 -8.57
C LEU A 71 4.26 -2.66 -8.57
N ILE A 72 4.83 -2.93 -7.40
CA ILE A 72 5.82 -3.98 -7.19
C ILE A 72 5.30 -4.91 -6.11
N ALA A 73 5.15 -6.19 -6.43
CA ALA A 73 4.70 -7.19 -5.48
C ALA A 73 5.59 -8.43 -5.54
N ASN A 74 5.99 -8.93 -4.37
CA ASN A 74 6.77 -10.15 -4.23
C ASN A 74 6.14 -11.01 -3.15
N ARG A 75 5.93 -12.29 -3.44
CA ARG A 75 5.56 -13.31 -2.47
C ARG A 75 6.60 -14.43 -2.54
N THR A 76 7.11 -14.85 -1.39
CA THR A 76 8.08 -15.95 -1.32
C THR A 76 7.75 -16.82 -0.13
N GLU A 77 7.70 -18.11 -0.39
CA GLU A 77 7.48 -19.17 0.57
C GLU A 77 8.71 -20.07 0.58
N ARG A 78 9.20 -20.39 1.76
CA ARG A 78 10.37 -21.25 1.94
C ARG A 78 10.07 -22.34 2.94
N TYR A 79 10.54 -23.55 2.64
CA TYR A 79 10.61 -24.62 3.62
C TYR A 79 11.58 -24.24 4.75
N GLU A 80 11.58 -25.03 5.83
CA GLU A 80 12.47 -24.76 6.98
C GLU A 80 13.95 -24.80 6.61
N ASN A 81 14.35 -25.69 5.70
CA ASN A 81 15.70 -25.81 5.15
C ASN A 81 16.14 -24.61 4.27
N GLY A 82 15.23 -23.67 4.00
CA GLY A 82 15.50 -22.43 3.27
C GLY A 82 15.30 -22.49 1.75
N THR A 83 15.06 -23.66 1.17
CA THR A 83 14.75 -23.78 -0.27
C THR A 83 13.40 -23.12 -0.58
N VAL A 84 13.25 -22.63 -1.82
CA VAL A 84 12.02 -21.94 -2.24
C VAL A 84 10.96 -22.98 -2.55
N ARG A 85 9.85 -22.95 -1.80
CA ARG A 85 8.64 -23.73 -2.07
C ARG A 85 7.83 -23.10 -3.20
N SER A 86 7.54 -21.81 -3.05
CA SER A 86 6.73 -21.03 -3.97
C SER A 86 7.26 -19.60 -4.05
N GLY A 87 7.31 -19.04 -5.25
CA GLY A 87 7.83 -17.71 -5.50
C GLY A 87 7.05 -17.01 -6.58
N LEU A 88 6.73 -15.74 -6.33
CA LEU A 88 6.09 -14.84 -7.27
C LEU A 88 6.74 -13.47 -7.18
N ARG A 89 7.15 -12.92 -8.33
CA ARG A 89 7.61 -11.54 -8.46
C ARG A 89 6.83 -10.86 -9.55
N ILE A 90 6.30 -9.68 -9.25
CA ILE A 90 5.51 -8.86 -10.17
C ILE A 90 6.01 -7.42 -10.11
N ARG A 91 6.14 -6.81 -11.29
CA ARG A 91 6.26 -5.37 -11.47
C ARG A 91 5.31 -4.94 -12.58
N VAL A 92 4.45 -3.97 -12.32
CA VAL A 92 3.50 -3.43 -13.28
C VAL A 92 3.66 -1.94 -13.34
N GLU A 93 3.98 -1.41 -14.52
CA GLU A 93 3.75 -0.01 -14.84
C GLU A 93 2.34 0.13 -15.42
N LEU A 94 1.47 0.90 -14.77
CA LEU A 94 0.11 1.20 -15.23
C LEU A 94 0.01 2.67 -15.60
N ALA A 95 -0.40 2.97 -16.83
CA ALA A 95 -0.70 4.31 -17.30
C ALA A 95 -2.14 4.72 -16.95
N ALA A 96 -2.43 6.03 -16.98
CA ALA A 96 -3.74 6.57 -16.63
C ALA A 96 -4.85 6.10 -17.59
N ASP A 97 -4.51 5.86 -18.86
CA ASP A 97 -5.38 5.31 -19.90
C ASP A 97 -5.54 3.77 -19.83
N ARG A 98 -4.97 3.14 -18.79
CA ARG A 98 -4.94 1.68 -18.57
C ARG A 98 -4.12 0.89 -19.57
N GLY A 99 -3.27 1.56 -20.35
CA GLY A 99 -2.10 0.91 -20.92
C GLY A 99 -1.22 0.36 -19.79
N TYR A 100 -0.56 -0.77 -20.03
CA TYR A 100 0.23 -1.43 -18.99
C TYR A 100 1.45 -2.14 -19.56
N HIS A 101 2.48 -2.21 -18.72
CA HIS A 101 3.65 -3.05 -18.93
C HIS A 101 3.84 -3.91 -17.66
N ALA A 102 3.60 -5.21 -17.76
CA ALA A 102 3.71 -6.14 -16.62
C ALA A 102 4.88 -7.10 -16.82
N ARG A 103 5.71 -7.25 -15.79
CA ARG A 103 6.77 -8.24 -15.68
C ARG A 103 6.44 -9.18 -14.54
N ALA A 104 6.44 -10.48 -14.82
CA ALA A 104 6.15 -11.50 -13.82
C ALA A 104 7.15 -12.65 -13.90
N ALA A 105 7.45 -13.25 -12.76
CA ALA A 105 8.23 -14.48 -12.66
C ALA A 105 7.69 -15.37 -11.54
N THR A 106 7.63 -16.67 -11.80
CA THR A 106 7.24 -17.71 -10.85
C THR A 106 8.40 -18.65 -10.59
N ALA A 107 8.48 -19.22 -9.38
CA ALA A 107 9.56 -20.10 -8.95
C ALA A 107 9.08 -21.09 -7.89
N GLY A 108 9.88 -22.14 -7.67
CA GLY A 108 9.58 -23.19 -6.71
C GLY A 108 8.60 -24.24 -7.25
N PRO A 109 8.67 -25.49 -6.76
CA PRO A 109 7.81 -26.58 -7.23
C PRO A 109 6.31 -26.28 -7.03
N ASP A 110 5.96 -25.55 -5.97
CA ASP A 110 4.58 -25.16 -5.64
C ASP A 110 4.31 -23.70 -6.03
N GLY A 111 5.07 -23.19 -7.00
CA GLY A 111 4.90 -21.86 -7.58
C GLY A 111 3.59 -21.74 -8.37
N PRO A 112 3.02 -20.52 -8.51
CA PRO A 112 1.84 -20.31 -9.35
C PRO A 112 2.07 -20.73 -10.81
N VAL A 113 1.10 -21.42 -11.41
CA VAL A 113 1.22 -22.01 -12.76
C VAL A 113 0.60 -21.18 -13.89
N PHE A 114 0.17 -19.95 -13.62
CA PHE A 114 -0.50 -19.11 -14.63
C PHE A 114 0.40 -18.67 -15.80
N LEU A 115 1.73 -18.87 -15.66
CA LEU A 115 2.71 -18.71 -16.74
C LEU A 115 3.18 -20.05 -17.34
N GLY A 116 2.61 -21.17 -16.91
CA GLY A 116 3.18 -22.51 -17.08
C GLY A 116 3.89 -23.01 -15.83
N THR A 117 4.47 -24.22 -15.91
CA THR A 117 5.23 -24.84 -14.83
C THR A 117 6.41 -23.95 -14.42
N PRO A 118 6.54 -23.55 -13.15
CA PRO A 118 7.71 -22.83 -12.67
C PRO A 118 9.01 -23.64 -12.85
N PRO A 119 10.16 -23.00 -13.13
CA PRO A 119 10.33 -21.56 -13.28
C PRO A 119 9.81 -21.04 -14.62
N ALA A 120 8.99 -19.99 -14.56
CA ALA A 120 8.48 -19.32 -15.74
C ALA A 120 8.55 -17.80 -15.55
N SER A 121 8.70 -17.07 -16.65
CA SER A 121 8.67 -15.60 -16.63
C SER A 121 7.97 -15.04 -17.84
N ALA A 122 7.36 -13.88 -17.67
CA ALA A 122 6.65 -13.23 -18.76
C ALA A 122 6.75 -11.71 -18.69
N VAL A 123 6.66 -11.11 -19.87
CA VAL A 123 6.42 -9.68 -20.04
C VAL A 123 5.14 -9.52 -20.87
N PHE A 124 4.18 -8.78 -20.34
CA PHE A 124 2.95 -8.41 -21.04
C PHE A 124 2.96 -6.91 -21.28
N TRP A 125 2.50 -6.49 -22.44
CA TRP A 125 2.36 -5.08 -22.77
C TRP A 125 1.07 -4.84 -23.52
N SER A 126 0.41 -3.72 -23.22
CA SER A 126 -0.70 -3.22 -24.00
C SER A 126 -0.82 -1.70 -23.90
N ASN A 127 -1.27 -1.09 -24.99
CA ASN A 127 -1.75 0.29 -25.05
C ASN A 127 -3.30 0.37 -25.12
N GLY A 128 -3.99 -0.68 -24.70
CA GLY A 128 -5.45 -0.79 -24.75
C GLY A 128 -6.02 -1.31 -26.08
N SER A 129 -5.26 -1.24 -27.18
CA SER A 129 -5.70 -1.75 -28.50
C SER A 129 -4.93 -2.98 -28.95
N VAL A 130 -3.63 -3.03 -28.67
CA VAL A 130 -2.76 -4.16 -29.02
C VAL A 130 -2.30 -4.85 -27.74
N TYR A 131 -2.29 -6.17 -27.74
CA TYR A 131 -1.85 -6.98 -26.62
C TYR A 131 -0.77 -7.94 -27.09
N VAL A 132 0.42 -7.82 -26.51
CA VAL A 132 1.55 -8.68 -26.84
C VAL A 132 2.19 -9.23 -25.58
N ARG A 133 2.79 -10.41 -25.70
CA ARG A 133 3.57 -11.00 -24.62
C ARG A 133 4.88 -11.58 -25.11
N ARG A 134 5.85 -11.60 -24.20
CA ARG A 134 7.02 -12.47 -24.23
C ARG A 134 6.88 -13.47 -23.07
N LEU A 135 6.81 -14.76 -23.35
CA LEU A 135 6.71 -15.81 -22.34
C LEU A 135 7.93 -16.72 -22.43
N THR A 136 8.63 -16.93 -21.32
CA THR A 136 9.75 -17.86 -21.20
C THR A 136 9.41 -18.95 -20.19
N LYS A 137 9.39 -20.21 -20.63
CA LYS A 137 9.14 -21.41 -19.82
C LYS A 137 9.72 -22.62 -20.55
N ASP A 138 10.06 -23.69 -19.82
CA ASP A 138 10.56 -24.95 -20.40
C ASP A 138 11.72 -24.70 -21.39
N ASP A 139 12.65 -23.80 -21.05
CA ASP A 139 13.76 -23.31 -21.88
C ASP A 139 13.39 -22.73 -23.27
N SER A 140 12.10 -22.50 -23.50
CA SER A 140 11.57 -21.89 -24.71
C SER A 140 11.16 -20.44 -24.45
N THR A 141 11.27 -19.58 -25.47
CA THR A 141 10.73 -18.21 -25.42
C THR A 141 9.83 -17.94 -26.61
N ILE A 142 8.60 -17.51 -26.31
CA ILE A 142 7.56 -17.20 -27.30
C ILE A 142 7.28 -15.70 -27.28
N TYR A 143 7.13 -15.12 -28.46
CA TYR A 143 6.70 -13.74 -28.68
C TYR A 143 5.44 -13.79 -29.53
N ASN A 144 4.32 -13.27 -29.05
CA ASN A 144 3.08 -13.29 -29.83
C ASN A 144 2.11 -12.19 -29.42
N GLY A 145 1.31 -11.74 -30.38
CA GLY A 145 0.07 -11.02 -30.15
C GLY A 145 -1.01 -11.97 -29.62
N PHE A 146 -1.94 -11.46 -28.82
CA PHE A 146 -3.06 -12.26 -28.34
C PHE A 146 -4.31 -11.38 -28.14
N ARG A 147 -5.48 -12.00 -27.97
CA ARG A 147 -6.68 -11.31 -27.50
C ARG A 147 -6.93 -11.66 -26.04
N PRO A 148 -7.04 -10.69 -25.13
CA PRO A 148 -7.26 -10.98 -23.73
C PRO A 148 -8.63 -11.62 -23.53
N ARG A 149 -8.68 -12.68 -22.72
CA ARG A 149 -9.94 -13.12 -22.11
C ARG A 149 -10.26 -12.19 -20.94
N GLU A 150 -11.55 -11.93 -20.70
CA GLU A 150 -11.98 -11.14 -19.56
C GLU A 150 -11.41 -11.72 -18.25
N GLY A 151 -10.88 -10.85 -17.39
CA GLY A 151 -10.27 -11.23 -16.12
C GLY A 151 -8.96 -12.03 -16.20
N GLY A 152 -8.48 -12.40 -17.40
CA GLY A 152 -7.26 -13.20 -17.56
C GLY A 152 -5.96 -12.39 -17.54
N ALA A 153 -4.83 -13.09 -17.63
CA ALA A 153 -3.45 -12.55 -17.70
C ALA A 153 -3.19 -11.56 -18.85
N GLY A 154 -4.16 -11.38 -19.73
CA GLY A 154 -4.16 -10.36 -20.77
C GLY A 154 -4.69 -9.00 -20.37
N THR A 155 -5.23 -8.84 -19.17
CA THR A 155 -5.89 -7.59 -18.74
C THR A 155 -5.05 -6.87 -17.69
N TRP A 156 -5.10 -5.53 -17.69
CA TRP A 156 -4.44 -4.74 -16.65
C TRP A 156 -4.99 -5.09 -15.25
N LYS A 157 -6.30 -5.35 -15.13
CA LYS A 157 -6.97 -5.73 -13.87
C LYS A 157 -6.32 -6.96 -13.23
N TYR A 158 -6.05 -8.00 -14.02
CA TYR A 158 -5.38 -9.20 -13.53
C TYR A 158 -4.03 -8.88 -12.88
N TRP A 159 -3.25 -8.00 -13.50
CA TRP A 159 -1.91 -7.63 -13.04
C TRP A 159 -1.88 -6.70 -11.84
N VAL A 160 -2.90 -5.85 -11.65
CA VAL A 160 -2.92 -4.86 -10.55
C VAL A 160 -3.90 -5.18 -9.43
N ALA A 161 -4.80 -6.14 -9.62
CA ALA A 161 -5.82 -6.48 -8.62
C ALA A 161 -5.80 -7.96 -8.23
N THR A 162 -5.52 -8.89 -9.15
CA THR A 162 -5.68 -10.32 -8.88
C THR A 162 -4.40 -10.97 -8.37
N VAL A 163 -3.40 -11.13 -9.24
CA VAL A 163 -2.22 -11.96 -8.93
C VAL A 163 -1.36 -11.43 -7.77
N PRO A 164 -1.09 -10.11 -7.65
CA PRO A 164 -0.29 -9.59 -6.54
C PRO A 164 -0.86 -9.86 -5.15
N PHE A 165 -2.15 -10.20 -5.07
CA PHE A 165 -2.95 -10.26 -3.85
C PHE A 165 -3.52 -11.66 -3.55
N GLY A 166 -2.99 -12.71 -4.20
CA GLY A 166 -3.32 -14.11 -3.93
C GLY A 166 -4.03 -14.83 -5.08
N GLY A 167 -4.44 -14.11 -6.12
CA GLY A 167 -5.19 -14.70 -7.24
C GLY A 167 -6.68 -14.92 -6.91
N GLY A 168 -7.37 -15.66 -7.78
CA GLY A 168 -8.80 -15.96 -7.59
C GLY A 168 -9.67 -14.71 -7.55
N GLN A 169 -10.51 -14.59 -6.51
CA GLN A 169 -11.38 -13.43 -6.25
C GLN A 169 -10.71 -12.35 -5.39
N ALA A 170 -9.42 -12.49 -5.05
CA ALA A 170 -8.72 -11.50 -4.24
C ALA A 170 -8.51 -10.20 -5.02
N ASP A 171 -8.68 -9.07 -4.34
CA ASP A 171 -8.44 -7.72 -4.82
C ASP A 171 -7.70 -6.89 -3.75
N PRO A 172 -7.12 -5.72 -4.08
CA PRO A 172 -6.37 -4.92 -3.12
C PRO A 172 -7.20 -4.54 -1.88
N THR A 173 -8.48 -4.24 -2.06
CA THR A 173 -9.40 -3.84 -0.98
C THR A 173 -9.60 -4.99 0.00
N SER A 174 -9.95 -6.17 -0.52
CA SER A 174 -10.13 -7.38 0.29
C SER A 174 -8.83 -7.79 0.98
N PHE A 175 -7.69 -7.68 0.29
CA PHE A 175 -6.37 -7.96 0.85
C PHE A 175 -6.03 -7.05 2.02
N TYR A 176 -6.10 -5.72 1.85
CA TYR A 176 -5.76 -4.79 2.93
C TYR A 176 -6.74 -4.89 4.10
N THR A 177 -8.03 -5.05 3.82
CA THR A 177 -9.05 -5.28 4.86
C THR A 177 -8.70 -6.52 5.68
N GLY A 178 -8.44 -7.65 5.02
CA GLY A 178 -8.09 -8.92 5.67
C GLY A 178 -6.82 -8.81 6.52
N VAL A 179 -5.75 -8.22 5.97
CA VAL A 179 -4.48 -8.08 6.69
C VAL A 179 -4.61 -7.18 7.92
N PHE A 180 -5.21 -6.00 7.78
CA PHE A 180 -5.32 -5.05 8.90
C PHE A 180 -6.39 -5.43 9.93
N ARG A 181 -7.38 -6.26 9.56
CA ARG A 181 -8.29 -6.89 10.52
C ARG A 181 -7.58 -7.98 11.32
N SER A 182 -6.79 -8.81 10.64
CA SER A 182 -6.14 -9.98 11.24
C SER A 182 -4.93 -9.64 12.10
N VAL A 183 -4.13 -8.65 11.71
CA VAL A 183 -2.89 -8.31 12.40
C VAL A 183 -3.08 -7.03 13.21
N ALA A 184 -2.94 -7.15 14.53
CA ALA A 184 -2.96 -5.99 15.42
C ALA A 184 -1.78 -5.07 15.11
N VAL A 185 -2.10 -3.84 14.70
CA VAL A 185 -1.12 -2.75 14.63
C VAL A 185 -0.95 -2.21 16.04
N ASP A 186 0.27 -2.28 16.55
CA ASP A 186 0.65 -1.90 17.91
C ASP A 186 1.38 -0.54 17.94
N THR A 187 1.86 -0.09 16.79
CA THR A 187 2.64 1.15 16.66
C THR A 187 2.20 1.94 15.44
N VAL A 188 1.93 3.24 15.63
CA VAL A 188 1.67 4.22 14.57
C VAL A 188 2.62 5.40 14.74
N GLU A 189 3.60 5.49 13.84
CA GLU A 189 4.59 6.57 13.84
C GLU A 189 4.31 7.54 12.68
N ARG A 190 3.98 8.79 12.99
CA ARG A 190 3.92 9.86 11.98
C ARG A 190 5.34 10.22 11.50
N GLY A 191 5.48 10.53 10.22
CA GLY A 191 6.71 11.07 9.66
C GLY A 191 6.48 11.61 8.25
N THR A 192 7.57 11.79 7.52
CA THR A 192 7.56 12.26 6.13
C THR A 192 8.36 11.32 5.22
N ASP A 193 8.01 11.31 3.94
CA ASP A 193 8.75 10.70 2.84
C ASP A 193 8.76 11.72 1.69
N GLY A 194 9.85 12.48 1.60
CA GLY A 194 9.87 13.76 0.88
C GLY A 194 8.92 14.75 1.53
N ASP A 195 8.10 15.43 0.73
CA ASP A 195 7.09 16.38 1.20
C ASP A 195 5.76 15.72 1.60
N THR A 196 5.66 14.39 1.50
CA THR A 196 4.43 13.65 1.81
C THR A 196 4.43 13.20 3.27
N VAL A 197 3.37 13.55 4.01
CA VAL A 197 3.12 13.00 5.34
C VAL A 197 2.75 11.51 5.22
N VAL A 198 3.41 10.69 6.04
CA VAL A 198 3.21 9.24 6.09
C VAL A 198 3.09 8.74 7.52
N TYR A 199 2.39 7.62 7.68
CA TYR A 199 2.26 6.87 8.91
C TYR A 199 2.91 5.51 8.73
N ARG A 200 3.91 5.22 9.57
CA ARG A 200 4.60 3.93 9.60
C ARG A 200 3.91 3.05 10.63
N LEU A 201 3.27 2.00 10.14
CA LEU A 201 2.52 1.04 10.95
C LEU A 201 3.40 -0.17 11.23
N ARG A 202 3.41 -0.64 12.48
CA ARG A 202 4.02 -1.92 12.86
C ARG A 202 3.00 -2.74 13.63
N GLY A 203 3.03 -4.05 13.41
CA GLY A 203 2.16 -4.99 14.07
C GLY A 203 2.83 -6.34 14.20
N SER A 204 2.56 -7.01 15.31
CA SER A 204 3.14 -8.31 15.64
C SER A 204 2.13 -9.33 16.19
N GLY A 205 0.97 -8.87 16.67
CA GLY A 205 -0.09 -9.72 17.21
C GLY A 205 -1.06 -10.21 16.13
N LEU A 206 -1.42 -11.51 16.18
CA LEU A 206 -2.51 -12.07 15.39
C LEU A 206 -3.80 -11.99 16.21
N ARG A 207 -4.84 -11.33 15.66
CA ARG A 207 -6.19 -11.25 16.23
C ARG A 207 -7.05 -12.41 15.73
N GLU A 208 -7.06 -12.58 14.41
CA GLU A 208 -7.80 -13.62 13.71
C GLU A 208 -6.89 -14.22 12.64
N ALA A 209 -6.85 -15.56 12.54
CA ALA A 209 -6.10 -16.25 11.49
C ALA A 209 -6.91 -16.32 10.17
N SER A 210 -7.46 -15.19 9.71
CA SER A 210 -8.38 -15.15 8.57
C SER A 210 -7.77 -14.59 7.27
N PHE A 211 -6.61 -13.92 7.33
CA PHE A 211 -6.02 -13.28 6.14
C PHE A 211 -5.41 -14.24 5.10
N THR A 212 -5.31 -15.55 5.38
CA THR A 212 -4.87 -16.55 4.39
C THR A 212 -5.64 -17.85 4.55
N GLY A 213 -6.60 -18.12 3.66
CA GLY A 213 -7.22 -19.45 3.56
C GLY A 213 -6.25 -20.56 3.12
N GLU A 214 -5.02 -20.18 2.75
CA GLU A 214 -3.98 -21.06 2.18
C GLU A 214 -3.04 -21.64 3.24
N PHE A 215 -3.02 -21.12 4.47
CA PHE A 215 -2.08 -21.55 5.52
C PHE A 215 -2.79 -21.83 6.84
N ALA A 216 -2.44 -22.96 7.46
CA ALA A 216 -2.81 -23.29 8.84
C ALA A 216 -1.71 -22.84 9.84
N ASP A 217 -2.00 -22.93 11.13
CA ASP A 217 -1.05 -22.71 12.25
C ASP A 217 -0.20 -21.43 12.15
N VAL A 218 -0.82 -20.33 11.71
CA VAL A 218 -0.14 -19.06 11.50
C VAL A 218 0.42 -18.51 12.81
N ARG A 219 1.73 -18.24 12.83
CA ARG A 219 2.49 -17.74 13.99
C ARG A 219 3.63 -16.83 13.56
N ASN A 220 4.29 -16.18 14.53
CA ASN A 220 5.44 -15.30 14.31
C ASN A 220 5.15 -14.19 13.28
N VAL A 221 3.97 -13.58 13.39
CA VAL A 221 3.52 -12.56 12.45
C VAL A 221 4.30 -11.26 12.64
N SER A 222 4.68 -10.62 11.54
CA SER A 222 5.25 -9.28 11.54
C SER A 222 4.73 -8.51 10.34
N LEU A 223 4.00 -7.44 10.63
CA LEU A 223 3.49 -6.47 9.66
C LEU A 223 4.27 -5.16 9.77
N ARG A 224 4.70 -4.65 8.62
CA ARG A 224 5.21 -3.28 8.48
C ARG A 224 4.54 -2.65 7.27
N ALA A 225 3.94 -1.47 7.46
CA ALA A 225 3.33 -0.73 6.38
C ALA A 225 3.67 0.76 6.44
N THR A 226 3.55 1.43 5.30
CA THR A 226 3.62 2.89 5.20
C THR A 226 2.36 3.37 4.49
N VAL A 227 1.61 4.22 5.16
CA VAL A 227 0.33 4.75 4.69
C VAL A 227 0.46 6.26 4.53
N THR A 228 0.03 6.82 3.41
CA THR A 228 0.02 8.28 3.23
C THR A 228 -1.16 8.91 3.99
N GLU A 229 -1.15 10.23 4.18
CA GLU A 229 -2.30 10.96 4.74
C GLU A 229 -3.63 10.70 4.03
N ARG A 230 -3.61 10.39 2.73
CA ARG A 230 -4.81 10.09 1.93
C ARG A 230 -5.24 8.62 2.01
N GLY A 231 -4.55 7.78 2.77
CA GLY A 231 -4.87 6.35 2.93
C GLY A 231 -4.23 5.43 1.89
N LEU A 232 -3.32 5.92 1.04
CA LEU A 232 -2.55 5.03 0.17
C LEU A 232 -1.59 4.19 1.01
N VAL A 233 -1.86 2.88 1.12
CA VAL A 233 -0.87 1.89 1.56
C VAL A 233 0.28 1.82 0.54
N ARG A 234 1.25 2.73 0.68
CA ARG A 234 2.39 2.91 -0.24
C ARG A 234 3.35 1.73 -0.18
N SER A 235 3.51 1.13 1.00
CA SER A 235 4.22 -0.13 1.12
C SER A 235 3.60 -1.01 2.21
N LEU A 236 3.65 -2.32 1.99
CA LEU A 236 3.28 -3.33 2.96
C LEU A 236 4.29 -4.48 2.89
N ARG A 237 4.60 -5.00 4.07
CA ARG A 237 5.50 -6.13 4.25
C ARG A 237 4.97 -7.00 5.38
N LEU A 238 4.54 -8.19 5.01
CA LEU A 238 4.00 -9.19 5.91
C LEU A 238 4.93 -10.40 5.95
N ARG A 239 5.23 -10.88 7.16
CA ARG A 239 5.96 -12.11 7.40
C ARG A 239 5.21 -12.94 8.42
N PHE A 240 5.26 -14.26 8.25
CA PHE A 240 4.78 -15.21 9.24
C PHE A 240 5.36 -16.60 8.94
N THR A 241 5.18 -17.50 9.89
CA THR A 241 5.31 -18.95 9.69
C THR A 241 3.90 -19.53 9.69
N GLY A 242 3.60 -20.40 8.73
CA GLY A 242 2.36 -21.17 8.70
C GLY A 242 2.63 -22.60 8.24
N THR A 243 1.58 -23.36 8.03
CA THR A 243 1.63 -24.74 7.53
C THR A 243 0.95 -24.80 6.17
N ALA A 244 1.63 -25.33 5.16
CA ALA A 244 1.08 -25.63 3.84
C ALA A 244 1.36 -27.10 3.52
N ASP A 245 0.37 -27.86 3.08
CA ASP A 245 0.47 -29.31 2.81
C ASP A 245 1.13 -30.11 3.96
N ALA A 246 0.73 -29.79 5.21
CA ALA A 246 1.28 -30.33 6.45
C ALA A 246 2.77 -30.01 6.72
N GLU A 247 3.39 -29.12 5.94
CA GLU A 247 4.76 -28.69 6.14
C GLU A 247 4.86 -27.24 6.64
N PRO A 248 5.74 -26.95 7.63
CA PRO A 248 5.98 -25.59 8.08
C PRO A 248 6.72 -24.76 7.02
N VAL A 249 6.15 -23.60 6.69
CA VAL A 249 6.66 -22.68 5.68
C VAL A 249 6.81 -21.26 6.22
N ARG A 250 7.91 -20.59 5.83
CA ARG A 250 8.13 -19.17 6.09
C ARG A 250 7.63 -18.37 4.91
N VAL A 251 6.68 -17.47 5.16
CA VAL A 251 6.05 -16.63 4.13
C VAL A 251 6.55 -15.20 4.26
N GLU A 252 6.88 -14.59 3.13
CA GLU A 252 7.14 -13.16 3.02
C GLU A 252 6.36 -12.57 1.85
N TRP A 253 5.49 -11.61 2.15
CA TRP A 253 4.73 -10.86 1.16
C TRP A 253 5.11 -9.38 1.22
N ARG A 254 5.46 -8.80 0.08
CA ARG A 254 5.79 -7.38 -0.07
C ARG A 254 4.95 -6.77 -1.18
N VAL A 255 4.36 -5.62 -0.92
CA VAL A 255 3.64 -4.81 -1.90
C VAL A 255 4.13 -3.38 -1.80
N ARG A 256 4.37 -2.71 -2.92
CA ARG A 256 4.82 -1.32 -2.99
C ARG A 256 4.23 -0.60 -4.19
N TYR A 257 3.79 0.64 -3.95
CA TYR A 257 3.39 1.59 -4.99
C TYR A 257 4.46 2.67 -5.12
N ARG A 258 4.82 3.01 -6.36
CA ARG A 258 5.79 4.04 -6.71
C ARG A 258 5.26 4.87 -7.87
N ASP A 259 5.86 6.05 -8.05
CA ASP A 259 5.65 6.90 -9.23
C ASP A 259 4.15 7.13 -9.50
N VAL A 260 3.38 7.32 -8.42
CA VAL A 260 1.93 7.55 -8.47
C VAL A 260 1.70 8.89 -9.15
N SER A 261 0.85 8.88 -10.17
CA SER A 261 0.58 10.00 -11.08
C SER A 261 1.75 10.40 -11.98
N ALA A 262 2.88 9.69 -11.92
CA ALA A 262 4.10 9.97 -12.70
C ALA A 262 4.57 8.79 -13.58
N THR A 263 3.92 7.62 -13.48
CA THR A 263 4.32 6.43 -14.23
C THR A 263 3.97 6.58 -15.71
N THR A 264 4.94 6.26 -16.55
CA THR A 264 4.80 6.12 -18.00
C THR A 264 5.07 4.69 -18.43
N ILE A 265 4.59 4.32 -19.62
CA ILE A 265 4.83 3.02 -20.23
C ILE A 265 5.53 3.20 -21.57
N GLU A 266 6.50 2.34 -21.85
CA GLU A 266 7.22 2.32 -23.11
C GLU A 266 6.87 1.07 -23.91
N ARG A 267 6.86 1.20 -25.24
CA ARG A 267 6.70 0.07 -26.13
C ARG A 267 7.94 -0.84 -26.01
N PRO A 268 7.79 -2.15 -25.82
CA PRO A 268 8.93 -3.04 -25.71
C PRO A 268 9.64 -3.19 -27.06
N GLY A 269 10.97 -3.30 -27.05
CA GLY A 269 11.77 -3.46 -28.28
C GLY A 269 11.49 -4.74 -29.10
N TRP A 270 10.78 -5.71 -28.51
CA TRP A 270 10.33 -6.94 -29.19
C TRP A 270 8.89 -6.85 -29.74
N PHE A 271 8.26 -5.67 -29.66
CA PHE A 271 6.87 -5.47 -30.10
C PHE A 271 6.63 -5.94 -31.54
N GLU A 272 7.47 -5.52 -32.49
CA GLU A 272 7.32 -5.87 -33.91
C GLU A 272 7.38 -7.39 -34.14
N ARG A 273 8.29 -8.09 -33.44
CA ARG A 273 8.37 -9.55 -33.49
C ARG A 273 7.09 -10.22 -32.99
N ALA A 274 6.49 -9.69 -31.92
CA ALA A 274 5.28 -10.28 -31.34
C ALA A 274 4.05 -10.09 -32.25
N VAL A 275 3.88 -8.92 -32.86
CA VAL A 275 2.72 -8.67 -33.73
C VAL A 275 2.80 -9.45 -35.05
N GLN A 276 4.00 -9.70 -35.57
CA GLN A 276 4.22 -10.49 -36.79
C GLN A 276 4.02 -12.00 -36.58
N SER A 277 4.08 -12.48 -35.34
CA SER A 277 3.93 -13.90 -34.98
C SER A 277 2.50 -14.27 -34.57
N SER A 278 1.51 -13.46 -34.97
CA SER A 278 0.09 -13.57 -34.52
C SER A 278 -0.71 -14.62 -35.29
#